data_AF-A0A2J5PBW6-F1
#
_entry.id   AF-A0A2J5PBW6-F1
#
_cell.length_a   1.000
_cell.length_b   1.000
_cell.length_c   1.000
_cell.angle_alpha   90.00
_cell.angle_beta   90.00
_cell.angle_gamma   90.00
#
_symmetry.space_group_name_H-M   'P 1'
#
loop_
_entity.id
_entity.type
_entity.pdbx_description
1 polymer ?
#
loop_
_entity_poly.entity_id
_entity_poly.type
_entity_poly.pdbx_seq_one_letter_code
_entity_poly.pdbx_strand_id
1 'polypeptide(L)'
;MQKTQKKSLLLALALAVSASSWAQNVTINGTGVSLEANKTPIHTAKNPQAIAQLPKGLHLAVPGKLTVAVAALNSPPLTVFSDDNKTLLGSEVDIARLVADSLGLELNVVPTSWEDWPLGVASGKYDAAVSNITVTKERKEKFDFATYRKDSLGFYVKSTSPL
;
A
#
# COMPACT_ATOMS: atom_id res chain seq x y z
N MET A 1 51.01 -14.50 -43.02
CA MET A 1 50.06 -13.38 -43.25
C MET A 1 48.65 -13.88 -42.89
N GLN A 2 48.22 -13.69 -41.64
CA GLN A 2 47.26 -12.66 -41.21
C GLN A 2 45.91 -12.72 -41.95
N LYS A 3 44.86 -13.23 -41.28
CA LYS A 3 43.49 -12.67 -41.20
C LYS A 3 42.45 -13.75 -40.83
N THR A 4 42.22 -13.98 -39.53
CA THR A 4 40.99 -14.67 -39.07
C THR A 4 40.58 -14.33 -37.63
N GLN A 5 40.95 -13.16 -37.12
CA GLN A 5 40.55 -12.68 -35.79
C GLN A 5 39.69 -11.41 -35.91
N LYS A 6 38.48 -11.53 -36.48
CA LYS A 6 37.53 -10.40 -36.54
C LYS A 6 36.06 -10.76 -36.25
N LYS A 7 35.72 -12.01 -35.93
CA LYS A 7 34.32 -12.40 -35.67
C LYS A 7 33.91 -12.47 -34.20
N SER A 8 34.83 -12.33 -33.25
CA SER A 8 34.50 -12.48 -31.82
C SER A 8 34.22 -11.16 -31.07
N LEU A 9 34.26 -10.00 -31.74
CA LEU A 9 34.11 -8.70 -31.08
C LEU A 9 32.70 -8.09 -31.18
N LEU A 10 31.79 -8.71 -31.93
CA LEU A 10 30.44 -8.15 -32.16
C LEU A 10 29.39 -8.61 -31.12
N LEU A 11 29.66 -9.65 -30.35
CA LEU A 11 28.69 -10.16 -29.36
C LEU A 11 28.81 -9.49 -27.98
N ALA A 12 29.95 -8.86 -27.68
CA ALA A 12 30.16 -8.16 -26.40
C ALA A 12 29.53 -6.76 -26.35
N LEU A 13 29.22 -6.15 -27.50
CA LEU A 13 28.64 -4.80 -27.55
C LEU A 13 27.10 -4.79 -27.44
N ALA A 14 26.45 -5.94 -27.68
CA ALA A 14 24.99 -6.07 -27.58
C ALA A 14 24.49 -6.22 -26.13
N LEU A 15 25.37 -6.54 -25.18
CA LEU A 15 25.05 -6.60 -23.74
C LEU A 15 25.26 -5.26 -23.01
N ALA A 16 25.86 -4.26 -23.67
CA ALA A 16 26.11 -2.94 -23.07
C ALA A 16 24.96 -1.94 -23.29
N VAL A 17 23.90 -2.35 -24.00
CA VAL A 17 22.65 -1.58 -24.12
C VAL A 17 21.54 -2.26 -23.32
N SER A 18 21.85 -2.72 -22.11
CA SER A 18 20.83 -2.65 -21.06
C SER A 18 20.63 -1.16 -20.84
N ALA A 19 19.56 -0.61 -21.40
CA ALA A 19 19.07 0.70 -20.99
C ALA A 19 18.94 0.62 -19.47
N SER A 20 19.91 1.17 -18.75
CA SER A 20 19.74 1.52 -17.35
C SER A 20 18.51 2.40 -17.37
N SER A 21 17.37 1.86 -16.97
CA SER A 21 16.16 2.61 -16.73
C SER A 21 16.48 3.51 -15.56
N TRP A 22 17.09 4.65 -15.84
CA TRP A 22 17.29 5.73 -14.88
C TRP A 22 15.90 6.02 -14.33
N ALA A 23 15.73 5.85 -13.02
CA ALA A 23 14.52 6.25 -12.33
C ALA A 23 14.30 7.74 -12.64
N GLN A 24 13.39 8.04 -13.56
CA GLN A 24 13.05 9.42 -13.84
C GLN A 24 12.31 9.95 -12.61
N ASN A 25 12.74 11.11 -12.13
CA ASN A 25 11.98 11.84 -11.12
C ASN A 25 10.61 12.18 -11.73
N VAL A 26 9.56 11.47 -11.32
CA VAL A 26 8.19 11.75 -11.77
C VAL A 26 7.72 13.00 -11.05
N THR A 27 7.46 14.07 -11.80
CA THR A 27 6.86 15.29 -11.25
C THR A 27 5.37 15.36 -11.63
N ILE A 28 4.49 15.46 -10.64
CA ILE A 28 3.05 15.67 -10.83
C ILE A 28 2.74 17.09 -10.34
N ASN A 29 2.27 17.97 -11.23
CA ASN A 29 1.96 19.38 -10.92
C ASN A 29 3.12 20.17 -10.28
N GLY A 30 4.37 19.89 -10.68
CA GLY A 30 5.55 20.54 -10.11
C GLY A 30 6.02 19.94 -8.77
N THR A 31 5.29 18.97 -8.22
CA THR A 31 5.71 18.22 -7.03
C THR A 31 6.44 16.95 -7.45
N GLY A 32 7.68 16.78 -7.01
CA GLY A 32 8.43 15.53 -7.20
C GLY A 32 7.81 14.41 -6.38
N VAL A 33 7.50 13.28 -7.02
CA VAL A 33 7.06 12.05 -6.36
C VAL A 33 8.31 11.25 -6.01
N SER A 34 8.61 11.12 -4.72
CA SER A 34 9.75 10.35 -4.21
C SER A 34 9.28 9.06 -3.54
N LEU A 35 9.70 7.92 -4.07
CA LEU A 35 9.48 6.62 -3.43
C LEU A 35 10.30 6.50 -2.14
N GLU A 36 11.53 7.03 -2.13
CA GLU A 36 12.41 7.00 -0.96
C GLU A 36 11.81 7.74 0.24
N ALA A 37 11.12 8.87 0.00
CA ALA A 37 10.42 9.60 1.06
C ALA A 37 9.32 8.75 1.71
N ASN A 38 8.63 7.91 0.92
CA ASN A 38 7.57 7.03 1.40
C ASN A 38 8.09 5.78 2.13
N LYS A 39 9.40 5.49 2.10
CA LYS A 39 9.97 4.39 2.89
C LYS A 39 10.06 4.70 4.38
N THR A 40 10.08 5.98 4.75
CA THR A 40 10.11 6.38 6.16
C THR A 40 8.68 6.35 6.71
N PRO A 41 8.37 5.49 7.70
CA PRO A 41 7.04 5.42 8.28
C PRO A 41 6.63 6.74 8.92
N ILE A 42 5.39 7.17 8.66
CA ILE A 42 4.79 8.29 9.39
C ILE A 42 4.16 7.80 10.70
N HIS A 43 4.26 8.62 11.74
CA HIS A 43 3.77 8.27 13.07
C HIS A 43 2.93 9.39 13.67
N THR A 44 2.08 9.05 14.63
CA THR A 44 1.31 10.02 15.42
C THR A 44 1.43 9.75 16.91
N ALA A 45 1.08 10.76 17.72
CA ALA A 45 0.99 10.59 19.16
C ALA A 45 -0.21 9.69 19.52
N LYS A 46 -0.06 8.94 20.62
CA LYS A 46 -1.16 8.22 21.27
C LYS A 46 -2.29 9.17 21.61
N ASN A 47 -3.53 8.72 21.46
CA ASN A 47 -4.73 9.46 21.86
C ASN A 47 -5.29 8.85 23.16
N PRO A 48 -5.10 9.50 24.33
CA PRO A 48 -5.57 8.97 25.60
C PRO A 48 -7.09 8.76 25.66
N GLN A 49 -7.87 9.59 24.97
CA GLN A 49 -9.32 9.49 24.95
C GLN A 49 -9.79 8.26 24.16
N ALA A 50 -9.13 7.95 23.03
CA ALA A 50 -9.41 6.75 22.25
C ALA A 50 -8.99 5.48 23.02
N ILE A 51 -7.81 5.51 23.65
CA ILE A 51 -7.32 4.40 24.48
C ILE A 51 -8.27 4.12 25.65
N ALA A 52 -8.78 5.16 26.30
CA ALA A 52 -9.73 5.01 27.40
C ALA A 52 -11.08 4.38 26.98
N GLN A 53 -11.42 4.43 25.68
CA GLN A 53 -12.64 3.82 25.14
C GLN A 53 -12.43 2.36 24.71
N LEU A 54 -11.19 1.85 24.72
CA LEU A 54 -10.94 0.45 24.39
C LEU A 54 -11.63 -0.49 25.40
N PRO A 55 -12.33 -1.53 24.95
CA PRO A 55 -12.94 -2.51 25.85
C PRO A 55 -11.87 -3.18 26.73
N LYS A 56 -12.18 -3.38 28.03
CA LYS A 56 -11.27 -4.04 28.97
C LYS A 56 -10.89 -5.47 28.56
N GLY A 57 -11.76 -6.15 27.81
CA GLY A 57 -11.54 -7.49 27.25
C GLY A 57 -11.35 -7.47 25.74
N LEU A 58 -10.72 -6.44 25.18
CA LEU A 58 -10.45 -6.37 23.75
C LEU A 58 -9.66 -7.59 23.30
N HIS A 59 -10.28 -8.39 22.42
CA HIS A 59 -9.63 -9.50 21.75
C HIS A 59 -9.04 -9.00 20.44
N LEU A 60 -7.73 -9.07 20.31
CA LEU A 60 -6.99 -8.77 19.09
C LEU A 60 -6.52 -10.08 18.46
N ALA A 61 -6.48 -10.13 17.12
CA ALA A 61 -5.96 -11.26 16.37
C ALA A 61 -4.52 -11.62 16.80
N VAL A 62 -3.72 -10.60 17.09
CA VAL A 62 -2.41 -10.74 17.73
C VAL A 62 -2.37 -9.86 18.99
N PRO A 63 -2.15 -10.41 20.20
CA PRO A 63 -2.14 -9.63 21.43
C PRO A 63 -1.19 -8.43 21.37
N GLY A 64 -1.72 -7.25 21.72
CA GLY A 64 -0.97 -5.99 21.72
C GLY A 64 -0.76 -5.34 20.34
N LYS A 65 -1.28 -5.94 19.26
CA LYS A 65 -1.12 -5.42 17.90
C LYS A 65 -2.47 -5.19 17.22
N LEU A 66 -2.57 -4.10 16.49
CA LEU A 66 -3.64 -3.91 15.52
C LEU A 66 -3.27 -4.64 14.24
N THR A 67 -3.91 -5.78 13.98
CA THR A 67 -3.69 -6.59 12.79
C THR A 67 -4.61 -6.13 11.66
N VAL A 68 -4.03 -5.53 10.62
CA VAL A 68 -4.78 -4.89 9.53
C VAL A 68 -4.51 -5.58 8.20
N ALA A 69 -5.58 -6.01 7.56
CA ALA A 69 -5.54 -6.52 6.20
C ALA A 69 -5.46 -5.37 5.19
N VAL A 70 -4.52 -5.48 4.25
CA VAL A 70 -4.37 -4.56 3.11
C VAL A 70 -4.22 -5.39 1.84
N ALA A 71 -4.78 -4.93 0.71
CA ALA A 71 -4.58 -5.61 -0.56
C ALA A 71 -3.10 -5.52 -0.95
N ALA A 72 -2.46 -6.68 -1.14
CA ALA A 72 -1.04 -6.76 -1.47
C ALA A 72 -0.75 -6.24 -2.89
N LEU A 73 -1.68 -6.48 -3.81
CA LEU A 73 -1.55 -6.17 -5.24
C LEU A 73 -2.49 -5.03 -5.63
N ASN A 74 -2.26 -3.85 -5.06
CA ASN A 74 -2.93 -2.62 -5.46
C ASN A 74 -2.00 -1.77 -6.34
N SER A 75 -2.38 -0.52 -6.60
CA SER A 75 -1.53 0.46 -7.28
C SER A 75 -1.31 1.68 -6.39
N PRO A 76 -0.16 2.39 -6.53
CA PRO A 76 0.01 3.70 -5.94
C PRO A 76 -1.18 4.63 -6.26
N PRO A 77 -1.64 5.45 -5.29
CA PRO A 77 -1.05 5.70 -3.98
C PRO A 77 -1.56 4.79 -2.85
N LEU A 78 -2.28 3.71 -3.15
CA LEU A 78 -2.96 2.89 -2.14
C LEU A 78 -1.99 1.94 -1.43
N THR A 79 -1.47 0.94 -2.14
CA THR A 79 -0.37 0.08 -1.67
C THR A 79 0.58 -0.27 -2.81
N VAL A 80 1.86 -0.43 -2.47
CA VAL A 80 2.92 -0.94 -3.34
C VAL A 80 4.01 -1.59 -2.49
N PHE A 81 4.65 -2.65 -2.99
CA PHE A 81 5.84 -3.18 -2.33
C PHE A 81 7.03 -2.24 -2.54
N SER A 82 7.83 -2.06 -1.49
CA SER A 82 9.14 -1.42 -1.58
C SER A 82 10.09 -2.29 -2.41
N ASP A 83 11.24 -1.72 -2.74
CA ASP A 83 12.39 -2.38 -3.38
C ASP A 83 12.87 -3.68 -2.71
N ASP A 84 12.57 -3.88 -1.42
CA ASP A 84 12.85 -5.12 -0.69
C ASP A 84 11.86 -6.27 -0.97
N ASN A 85 10.80 -6.01 -1.74
CA ASN A 85 9.68 -6.92 -2.03
C ASN A 85 8.99 -7.50 -0.77
N LYS A 86 9.08 -6.80 0.36
CA LYS A 86 8.52 -7.24 1.65
C LYS A 86 7.68 -6.15 2.29
N THR A 87 8.20 -4.93 2.30
CA THR A 87 7.58 -3.81 2.97
C THR A 87 6.49 -3.21 2.08
N LEU A 88 5.26 -3.14 2.58
CA LEU A 88 4.19 -2.41 1.90
C LEU A 88 4.24 -0.93 2.26
N LEU A 89 4.23 -0.08 1.23
CA LEU A 89 4.17 1.37 1.31
C LEU A 89 2.81 1.84 0.78
N GLY A 90 2.40 3.05 1.16
CA GLY A 90 1.22 3.72 0.61
C GLY A 90 0.19 4.09 1.67
N SER A 91 -0.82 4.84 1.22
CA SER A 91 -1.82 5.46 2.09
C SER A 91 -2.59 4.47 2.98
N GLU A 92 -2.85 3.24 2.51
CA GLU A 92 -3.59 2.25 3.29
C GLU A 92 -2.78 1.77 4.51
N VAL A 93 -1.49 1.54 4.31
CA VAL A 93 -0.55 1.15 5.37
C VAL A 93 -0.33 2.32 6.34
N ASP A 94 -0.21 3.53 5.81
CA ASP A 94 -0.01 4.74 6.60
C ASP A 94 -1.22 5.02 7.51
N ILE A 95 -2.44 4.93 6.97
CA ILE A 95 -3.67 5.07 7.78
C ILE A 95 -3.71 3.99 8.86
N ALA A 96 -3.43 2.73 8.53
CA ALA A 96 -3.40 1.65 9.51
C ALA A 96 -2.41 1.93 10.64
N ARG A 97 -1.21 2.44 10.30
CA ARG A 97 -0.17 2.82 11.26
C ARG A 97 -0.62 3.93 12.19
N LEU A 98 -1.20 5.00 11.64
CA LEU A 98 -1.67 6.13 12.43
C LEU A 98 -2.80 5.74 13.39
N VAL A 99 -3.67 4.81 12.98
CA VAL A 99 -4.71 4.25 13.86
C VAL A 99 -4.08 3.41 14.97
N ALA A 100 -3.13 2.52 14.65
CA ALA A 100 -2.44 1.71 15.65
C ALA A 100 -1.71 2.59 16.68
N ASP A 101 -0.92 3.57 16.23
CA ASP A 101 -0.21 4.53 17.06
C ASP A 101 -1.16 5.29 18.00
N SER A 102 -2.27 5.81 17.45
CA SER A 102 -3.30 6.53 18.20
C SER A 102 -3.92 5.67 19.31
N LEU A 103 -4.14 4.38 19.03
CA LEU A 103 -4.64 3.39 19.99
C LEU A 103 -3.55 2.84 20.92
N GLY A 104 -2.29 3.25 20.75
CA GLY A 104 -1.16 2.75 21.52
C GLY A 104 -0.83 1.28 21.28
N LEU A 105 -1.21 0.73 20.13
CA LEU A 105 -0.95 -0.63 19.69
C LEU A 105 0.21 -0.67 18.69
N GLU A 106 0.88 -1.80 18.57
CA GLU A 106 1.80 -2.02 17.45
C GLU A 106 1.01 -2.33 16.17
N LEU A 107 1.48 -1.89 15.01
CA LEU A 107 0.88 -2.27 13.73
C LEU A 107 1.38 -3.66 13.29
N ASN A 108 0.45 -4.53 12.89
CA ASN A 108 0.74 -5.76 12.17
C ASN A 108 0.01 -5.75 10.81
N VAL A 109 0.73 -5.43 9.73
CA VAL A 109 0.14 -5.41 8.39
C VAL A 109 0.12 -6.81 7.81
N VAL A 110 -1.04 -7.25 7.34
CA VAL A 110 -1.19 -8.52 6.64
C VAL A 110 -1.52 -8.28 5.17
N PRO A 111 -0.57 -8.52 4.24
CA PRO A 111 -0.84 -8.53 2.81
C PRO A 111 -1.84 -9.64 2.50
N THR A 112 -2.95 -9.30 1.83
CA THR A 112 -3.99 -10.26 1.47
C THR A 112 -4.51 -10.00 0.05
N SER A 113 -5.27 -10.94 -0.50
CA SER A 113 -6.11 -10.67 -1.68
C SER A 113 -7.27 -9.74 -1.29
N TRP A 114 -7.82 -9.01 -2.27
CA TRP A 114 -8.97 -8.14 -1.99
C TRP A 114 -10.22 -8.96 -1.66
N GLU A 115 -10.35 -10.14 -2.23
CA GLU A 115 -11.49 -11.02 -2.06
C GLU A 115 -11.56 -11.61 -0.63
N ASP A 116 -10.42 -11.73 0.06
CA ASP A 116 -10.30 -12.39 1.36
C ASP A 116 -10.61 -11.49 2.56
N TRP A 117 -10.60 -10.15 2.41
CA TRP A 117 -10.81 -9.25 3.55
C TRP A 117 -12.13 -9.52 4.30
N PRO A 118 -13.29 -9.81 3.65
CA PRO A 118 -14.55 -9.95 4.37
C PRO A 118 -14.53 -11.14 5.33
N LEU A 119 -14.06 -12.30 4.85
CA LEU A 119 -13.97 -13.51 5.66
C LEU A 119 -12.88 -13.39 6.72
N GLY A 120 -11.75 -12.76 6.38
CA GLY A 120 -10.65 -12.54 7.32
C GLY A 120 -11.06 -11.68 8.51
N VAL A 121 -11.79 -10.59 8.28
CA VAL A 121 -12.32 -9.75 9.37
C VAL A 121 -13.40 -10.50 10.15
N ALA A 122 -14.37 -11.13 9.46
CA ALA A 122 -15.48 -11.82 10.14
C ALA A 122 -15.03 -13.00 11.01
N SER A 123 -13.93 -13.67 10.65
CA SER A 123 -13.36 -14.79 11.41
C SER A 123 -12.40 -14.36 12.53
N GLY A 124 -12.07 -13.07 12.64
CA GLY A 124 -11.07 -12.57 13.59
C GLY A 124 -9.63 -12.90 13.18
N LYS A 125 -9.39 -13.28 11.93
CA LYS A 125 -8.03 -13.41 11.37
C LYS A 125 -7.32 -12.05 11.35
N TYR A 126 -8.09 -10.98 11.15
CA TYR A 126 -7.65 -9.59 11.18
C TYR A 126 -8.59 -8.77 12.05
N ASP A 127 -8.09 -7.73 12.70
CA ASP A 127 -8.89 -6.81 13.51
C ASP A 127 -9.62 -5.78 12.64
N ALA A 128 -9.03 -5.43 11.49
CA ALA A 128 -9.61 -4.49 10.54
C ALA A 128 -9.10 -4.76 9.11
N ALA A 129 -9.78 -4.16 8.13
CA ALA A 129 -9.31 -4.09 6.75
C ALA A 129 -9.26 -2.63 6.30
N VAL A 130 -8.13 -2.23 5.72
CA VAL A 130 -7.96 -0.92 5.08
C VAL A 130 -7.55 -1.20 3.64
N SER A 131 -8.53 -1.34 2.75
CA SER A 131 -8.23 -1.64 1.34
C SER A 131 -9.24 -1.09 0.33
N ASN A 132 -9.31 0.23 0.25
CA ASN A 132 -10.15 0.97 -0.70
C ASN A 132 -11.62 0.53 -0.73
N ILE A 133 -12.15 0.05 0.40
CA ILE A 133 -13.44 -0.63 0.46
C ILE A 133 -14.57 0.41 0.38
N THR A 134 -15.32 0.39 -0.72
CA THR A 134 -16.54 1.21 -0.85
C THR A 134 -17.57 0.80 0.20
N VAL A 135 -18.10 1.79 0.93
CA VAL A 135 -19.19 1.60 1.88
C VAL A 135 -20.50 1.40 1.13
N THR A 136 -21.17 0.28 1.37
CA THR A 136 -22.50 -0.02 0.81
C THR A 136 -23.47 -0.38 1.94
N LYS A 137 -24.77 -0.27 1.67
CA LYS A 137 -25.81 -0.66 2.65
C LYS A 137 -25.65 -2.13 3.07
N GLU A 138 -25.49 -3.02 2.09
CA GLU A 138 -25.31 -4.46 2.33
C GLU A 138 -24.07 -4.75 3.21
N ARG A 139 -22.94 -4.05 2.98
CA ARG A 139 -21.75 -4.26 3.80
C ARG A 139 -21.93 -3.77 5.23
N LYS A 140 -22.68 -2.68 5.42
CA LYS A 140 -22.99 -2.15 6.76
C LYS A 140 -23.89 -3.08 7.60
N GLU A 141 -24.58 -4.03 6.98
CA GLU A 141 -25.31 -5.07 7.71
C GLU A 141 -24.38 -6.11 8.34
N LYS A 142 -23.12 -6.18 7.87
CA LYS A 142 -22.14 -7.22 8.26
C LYS A 142 -20.90 -6.65 8.96
N PHE A 143 -20.56 -5.40 8.69
CA PHE A 143 -19.32 -4.77 9.16
C PHE A 143 -19.54 -3.32 9.59
N ASP A 144 -18.79 -2.90 10.60
CA ASP A 144 -18.67 -1.50 10.97
C ASP A 144 -17.65 -0.78 10.06
N PHE A 145 -17.91 0.49 9.76
CA PHE A 145 -17.08 1.30 8.86
C PHE A 145 -16.67 2.62 9.49
N ALA A 146 -15.39 2.95 9.35
CA ALA A 146 -14.85 4.30 9.52
C ALA A 146 -14.39 4.83 8.15
N THR A 147 -14.96 5.95 7.71
CA THR A 147 -14.63 6.54 6.41
C THR A 147 -13.50 7.54 6.55
N TYR A 148 -12.44 7.37 5.77
CA TYR A 148 -11.25 8.25 5.75
C TYR A 148 -11.06 8.99 4.42
N ARG A 149 -11.85 8.65 3.39
CA ARG A 149 -11.83 9.30 2.08
C ARG A 149 -13.24 9.44 1.52
N LYS A 150 -13.46 10.48 0.71
CA LYS A 150 -14.66 10.59 -0.12
C LYS A 150 -14.46 9.74 -1.37
N ASP A 151 -15.33 8.75 -1.57
CA ASP A 151 -15.30 7.91 -2.77
C ASP A 151 -15.93 8.67 -3.94
N SER A 152 -15.31 8.63 -5.12
CA SER A 152 -15.79 9.33 -6.33
C SER A 152 -15.40 8.52 -7.55
N LEU A 153 -16.38 8.25 -8.41
CA LEU A 153 -16.21 7.49 -9.64
C LEU A 153 -16.16 8.44 -10.83
N GLY A 154 -15.29 8.13 -11.79
CA GLY A 154 -15.12 8.94 -12.99
C GLY A 154 -14.59 8.11 -14.15
N PHE A 155 -14.68 8.68 -15.35
CA PHE A 155 -14.08 8.12 -16.55
C PHE A 155 -12.74 8.79 -16.82
N TYR A 156 -11.73 8.00 -17.14
CA TYR A 156 -10.45 8.50 -17.63
C TYR A 156 -10.46 8.44 -19.16
N VAL A 157 -10.25 9.60 -19.78
CA VAL A 157 -10.17 9.75 -21.24
C VAL A 157 -8.84 10.38 -21.62
N LYS A 158 -8.46 10.25 -22.90
CA LYS A 158 -7.31 10.99 -23.42
C LYS A 158 -7.56 12.49 -23.27
N SER A 159 -6.52 13.28 -23.07
CA SER A 159 -6.64 14.75 -23.00
C SER A 159 -7.21 15.38 -24.28
N THR A 160 -7.13 14.68 -25.41
CA THR A 160 -7.72 15.08 -26.70
C THR A 160 -9.17 14.63 -26.87
N SER A 161 -9.75 13.99 -25.87
CA SER A 161 -11.13 13.51 -25.92
C SER A 161 -12.10 14.69 -25.87
N PRO A 162 -13.22 14.65 -26.62
CA PRO A 162 -14.29 15.64 -26.51
C PRO A 162 -15.22 15.41 -25.30
N LEU A 163 -15.03 14.30 -24.57
CA LEU A 163 -15.68 14.01 -23.28
C LEU A 163 -15.05 14.77 -22.13
#